data_AF-A0A7X6YZQ1-F1
#
_entry.id   AF-A0A7X6YZQ1-F1
#
_cell.length_a   1.000
_cell.length_b   1.000
_cell.length_c   1.000
_cell.angle_alpha   90.00
_cell.angle_beta   90.00
_cell.angle_gamma   90.00
#
_symmetry.space_group_name_H-M   'P 1'
#
loop_
_entity.id
_entity.type
_entity.pdbx_description
1 polymer ?
#
loop_
_entity_poly.entity_id
_entity_poly.type
_entity_poly.pdbx_seq_one_letter_code
_entity_poly.pdbx_strand_id
1 'polypeptide(L)' 'VKLREETRIDLNIEALSEESSLKGIFVKKMLEKIEEEKNSQKMNNSHEIEKLEKALDYGLRAFDGKVKLNVD' A
#
# COMPACT_ATOMS: atom_id res chain seq x y z
N VAL A 1 -5.55 -27.14 4.69
CA VAL A 1 -4.61 -26.06 5.07
C VAL A 1 -4.84 -24.89 4.13
N LYS A 2 -5.45 -23.78 4.61
CA LYS A 2 -5.65 -22.58 3.79
C LYS A 2 -4.38 -21.72 3.90
N LEU A 3 -3.46 -21.86 2.94
CA LEU A 3 -2.38 -20.90 2.76
C LEU A 3 -2.99 -19.57 2.34
N ARG A 4 -3.04 -18.60 3.27
CA ARG A 4 -3.20 -17.19 2.89
C ARG A 4 -1.85 -16.78 2.33
N GLU A 5 -1.69 -16.80 1.01
CA GLU A 5 -0.57 -16.14 0.37
C GLU A 5 -0.69 -14.63 0.64
N GLU A 6 -0.08 -14.18 1.73
CA GLU A 6 0.30 -12.80 1.90
C GLU A 6 1.42 -12.53 0.90
N THR A 7 1.04 -12.15 -0.33
CA THR A 7 1.93 -11.52 -1.29
C THR A 7 2.26 -10.11 -0.81
N ARG A 8 2.90 -10.00 0.36
CA ARG A 8 3.56 -8.78 0.80
C ARG A 8 4.72 -8.60 -0.14
N ILE A 9 4.60 -7.63 -1.02
CA ILE A 9 5.68 -7.24 -1.89
C ILE A 9 6.82 -6.78 -0.96
N ASP A 10 7.91 -7.54 -0.95
CA ASP A 10 9.15 -7.27 -0.18
C ASP A 10 9.96 -6.13 -0.85
N LEU A 11 9.25 -5.05 -1.21
CA LEU A 11 9.87 -3.80 -1.62
C LEU A 11 10.27 -3.08 -0.33
N ASN A 12 11.46 -2.49 -0.33
CA ASN A 12 11.83 -1.57 0.73
C ASN A 12 10.98 -0.29 0.57
N ILE A 13 9.77 -0.34 1.12
CA ILE A 13 8.74 0.69 1.01
C ILE A 13 9.23 2.03 1.57
N GLU A 14 10.11 1.98 2.58
CA GLU A 14 10.79 3.15 3.14
C GLU A 14 11.72 3.80 2.10
N ALA A 15 12.58 3.01 1.45
CA ALA A 15 13.46 3.51 0.38
C ALA A 15 12.66 4.06 -0.82
N LEU A 16 11.55 3.42 -1.19
CA LEU A 16 10.67 3.93 -2.24
C LEU A 16 10.04 5.29 -1.89
N SER A 17 9.71 5.51 -0.61
CA SER A 17 9.12 6.77 -0.17
C SER A 17 10.05 7.99 -0.29
N GLU A 18 11.37 7.75 -0.39
CA GLU A 18 12.40 8.80 -0.54
C GLU A 18 12.64 9.20 -2.00
N GLU A 19 12.11 8.44 -2.97
CA GLU A 19 12.26 8.76 -4.38
C GLU A 19 11.40 9.96 -4.80
N SER A 20 11.95 10.81 -5.69
CA SER A 20 11.19 11.88 -6.35
C SER A 20 10.34 11.38 -7.54
N SER A 21 10.20 10.06 -7.68
CA SER A 21 9.38 9.43 -8.72
C SER A 21 7.89 9.51 -8.37
N LEU A 22 6.98 9.42 -9.35
CA LEU A 22 5.54 9.41 -9.06
C LEU A 22 5.15 8.22 -8.17
N LYS A 23 5.82 7.07 -8.34
CA LYS A 23 5.71 5.90 -7.48
C LYS A 23 6.17 6.22 -6.06
N GLY A 24 7.31 6.88 -5.89
CA GLY A 24 7.81 7.28 -4.57
C GLY A 24 6.91 8.28 -3.86
N ILE A 25 6.44 9.30 -4.58
CA ILE A 25 5.45 10.27 -4.05
C ILE A 25 4.17 9.57 -3.61
N PHE A 26 3.68 8.60 -4.41
CA PHE A 26 2.51 7.80 -4.04
C PHE A 26 2.74 7.01 -2.76
N VAL A 27 3.84 6.26 -2.67
CA VAL A 27 4.19 5.46 -1.50
C VAL A 27 4.31 6.34 -0.25
N LYS A 28 5.02 7.46 -0.34
CA LYS A 28 5.18 8.42 0.74
C LYS A 28 3.84 8.89 1.30
N LYS A 29 2.94 9.35 0.41
CA LYS A 29 1.61 9.83 0.82
C LYS A 29 0.74 8.74 1.45
N MET A 30 0.86 7.50 0.96
CA MET A 30 0.12 6.37 1.53
C MET A 30 0.62 6.03 2.93
N LEU A 31 1.94 6.04 3.16
CA LEU A 31 2.54 5.81 4.47
C LEU A 31 2.15 6.91 5.48
N GLU A 32 2.25 8.17 5.07
CA GLU A 32 1.82 9.32 5.89
C GLU A 32 0.36 9.13 6.35
N LYS A 33 -0.53 8.73 5.43
CA LYS A 33 -1.95 8.52 5.75
C LYS A 33 -2.21 7.32 6.64
N ILE A 34 -1.46 6.23 6.49
CA ILE A 34 -1.53 5.06 7.39
C ILE A 34 -1.10 5.47 8.80
N GLU A 35 -0.04 6.26 8.91
CA GLU A 35 0.49 6.73 10.19
C GLU A 35 -0.45 7.73 10.87
N GLU A 36 -1.07 8.64 10.13
CA GLU A 36 -2.14 9.51 10.62
C GLU A 36 -3.32 8.70 11.19
N GLU A 37 -3.75 7.66 10.47
CA GLU A 37 -4.87 6.82 10.89
C GLU A 37 -4.53 5.99 12.13
N LYS A 38 -3.30 5.46 12.23
CA LYS A 38 -2.76 4.77 13.42
C LYS A 38 -2.70 5.67 14.65
N ASN A 39 -2.30 6.93 14.47
CA ASN A 39 -2.18 7.90 15.56
C ASN A 39 -3.51 8.55 15.93
N SER A 40 -4.54 8.41 15.10
CA SER A 40 -5.90 8.84 15.46
C SER A 40 -6.43 7.98 16.62
N GLN A 41 -6.78 8.61 17.75
CA GLN A 41 -7.32 7.96 18.97
C GLN A 41 -8.72 7.34 18.79
N LYS A 42 -9.16 7.12 17.55
CA LYS A 42 -10.43 6.46 17.24
C LYS A 42 -10.26 4.97 17.48
N MET A 43 -10.88 4.50 18.56
CA MET A 43 -10.72 3.18 19.19
C MET A 43 -11.00 1.95 18.31
N ASN A 44 -11.21 2.05 17.00
CA ASN A 44 -11.53 0.94 16.08
C ASN A 44 -11.11 1.17 14.61
N ASN A 45 -10.04 1.92 14.33
CA ASN A 45 -9.63 2.22 12.94
C ASN A 45 -8.85 1.11 12.22
N SER A 46 -8.76 -0.09 12.79
CA SER A 46 -8.09 -1.26 12.19
C SER A 46 -8.57 -1.55 10.75
N HIS A 47 -9.86 -1.36 10.49
CA HIS A 47 -10.44 -1.61 9.16
C HIS A 47 -10.01 -0.57 8.11
N GLU A 48 -9.81 0.70 8.49
CA GLU A 48 -9.35 1.73 7.56
C GLU A 48 -7.86 1.62 7.28
N ILE A 49 -7.07 1.24 8.28
CA ILE A 49 -5.64 0.92 8.09
C ILE A 49 -5.50 -0.23 7.09
N GLU A 50 -6.28 -1.31 7.23
CA GLU A 50 -6.24 -2.44 6.30
C GLU A 50 -6.61 -2.03 4.86
N LYS A 51 -7.56 -1.11 4.68
CA LYS A 51 -7.91 -0.58 3.36
C LYS A 51 -6.78 0.25 2.76
N LEU A 52 -6.11 1.07 3.57
CA LEU A 52 -4.97 1.86 3.13
C LEU A 52 -3.78 0.97 2.74
N GLU A 53 -3.51 -0.09 3.50
CA GLU A 53 -2.48 -1.07 3.17
C GLU A 53 -2.78 -1.79 1.84
N LYS A 54 -4.04 -2.19 1.61
CA LYS A 54 -4.47 -2.77 0.32
C LYS A 54 -4.35 -1.77 -0.83
N ALA A 55 -4.71 -0.52 -0.61
CA ALA A 55 -4.59 0.52 -1.63
C ALA A 55 -3.11 0.76 -2.01
N LEU A 56 -2.19 0.71 -1.02
CA LEU A 56 -0.76 0.79 -1.26
C LEU A 56 -0.27 -0.40 -2.10
N ASP A 57 -0.65 -1.63 -1.74
CA ASP A 57 -0.31 -2.84 -2.51
C ASP A 57 -0.82 -2.78 -3.96
N TYR A 58 -2.09 -2.41 -4.17
CA TYR A 58 -2.65 -2.26 -5.51
C TYR A 58 -1.97 -1.17 -6.32
N GLY A 59 -1.67 -0.03 -5.71
CA GLY A 59 -0.93 1.05 -6.36
C GLY A 59 0.46 0.62 -6.79
N LEU A 60 1.20 -0.08 -5.91
CA LEU A 60 2.52 -0.63 -6.25
C LEU A 60 2.44 -1.62 -7.42
N ARG A 61 1.46 -2.53 -7.41
CA ARG A 61 1.23 -3.48 -8.52
C ARG A 61 0.87 -2.78 -9.83
N ALA A 62 0.11 -1.69 -9.77
CA ALA A 62 -0.24 -0.90 -10.93
C ALA A 62 0.99 -0.19 -11.53
N PHE A 63 1.84 0.40 -10.69
CA PHE A 63 3.11 1.01 -11.13
C PHE A 63 4.07 -0.02 -11.75
N ASP A 64 4.11 -1.24 -11.23
CA ASP A 64 4.95 -2.32 -11.75
C ASP A 64 4.36 -2.99 -13.02
N GLY A 65 3.24 -2.49 -13.54
CA GLY A 65 2.57 -3.06 -14.72
C GLY A 65 2.03 -4.48 -14.50
N LYS A 66 1.91 -4.92 -13.23
CA LYS A 66 1.40 -6.24 -12.86
C LYS A 66 -0.13 -6.31 -12.86
N VAL A 67 -0.81 -5.18 -13.02
CA VAL A 67 -2.25 -5.13 -13.25
C VAL A 67 -2.50 -5.18 -14.75
N LYS A 68 -2.77 -6.39 -15.27
CA LYS A 68 -3.30 -6.54 -16.62
C LYS A 68 -4.81 -6.36 -16.58
N LEU A 69 -5.33 -5.36 -17.28
CA LEU A 69 -6.73 -5.37 -17.70
C LEU A 69 -6.88 -6.54 -18.67
N ASN A 70 -7.47 -7.65 -18.22
CA ASN A 70 -8.04 -8.60 -19.16
C ASN A 70 -9.25 -7.91 -19.78
N VAL A 71 -9.04 -7.32 -20.95
CA VAL A 71 -10.13 -6.88 -21.82
C VAL A 71 -10.46 -8.12 -22.65
N ASP A 72 -11.58 -8.78 -22.33
CA ASP A 72 -12.22 -9.78 -23.20
C ASP A 72 -12.92 -9.08 -24.38
#